data_AF-A0A7C4HT07-F1
#
_entry.id   AF-A0A7C4HT07-F1
#
_cell.length_a   1.000
_cell.length_b   1.000
_cell.length_c   1.000
_cell.angle_alpha   90.00
_cell.angle_beta   90.00
_cell.angle_gamma   90.00
#
_symmetry.space_group_name_H-M   'P 1'
#
loop_
_entity.id
_entity.type
_entity.pdbx_description
1 polymer ?
#
loop_
_entity_poly.entity_id
_entity_poly.type
_entity_poly.pdbx_seq_one_letter_code
_entity_poly.pdbx_strand_id
1 'polypeptide(L)'
;MHEASITQALLDLVLSKAREHHAARVNEVRVTVGGLSTFVDQSIELWWRALAAGTIAAESKLVFRQDAGSPDCYLESIDIEQETSE
;
A
#
# COMPACT_ATOMS: atom_id res chain seq x y z
N MET A 1 -2.45 -15.91 -8.74
CA MET A 1 -3.67 -15.13 -9.11
C MET A 1 -4.36 -14.50 -7.89
N HIS A 2 -4.21 -15.04 -6.66
CA HIS A 2 -4.83 -14.47 -5.45
C HIS A 2 -4.10 -13.21 -4.92
N GLU A 3 -2.77 -13.17 -4.98
CA GLU A 3 -1.96 -12.06 -4.41
C GLU A 3 -1.95 -10.79 -5.28
N ALA A 4 -1.95 -10.95 -6.61
CA ALA A 4 -1.95 -9.83 -7.54
C ALA A 4 -3.22 -8.97 -7.42
N SER A 5 -4.39 -9.60 -7.26
CA SER A 5 -5.66 -8.89 -7.08
C SER A 5 -5.71 -8.08 -5.79
N ILE A 6 -5.12 -8.61 -4.71
CA ILE A 6 -5.05 -7.91 -3.42
C ILE A 6 -4.11 -6.71 -3.51
N THR A 7 -2.94 -6.91 -4.15
CA THR A 7 -1.98 -5.83 -4.39
C THR A 7 -2.58 -4.73 -5.25
N GLN A 8 -3.34 -5.10 -6.29
CA GLN A 8 -4.06 -4.15 -7.13
C GLN A 8 -5.11 -3.35 -6.35
N ALA A 9 -5.92 -4.01 -5.53
CA ALA A 9 -6.92 -3.36 -4.69
C ALA A 9 -6.29 -2.42 -3.66
N LEU A 10 -5.16 -2.82 -3.06
CA LEU A 10 -4.38 -1.97 -2.17
C LEU A 10 -3.84 -0.74 -2.90
N LEU A 11 -3.28 -0.92 -4.09
CA LEU A 11 -2.75 0.19 -4.89
C LEU A 11 -3.85 1.19 -5.24
N ASP A 12 -5.00 0.70 -5.69
CA ASP A 12 -6.16 1.54 -6.01
C ASP A 12 -6.62 2.36 -4.79
N LEU A 13 -6.70 1.73 -3.62
CA LEU A 13 -7.03 2.41 -2.36
C LEU A 13 -6.00 3.48 -1.99
N VAL A 14 -4.71 3.17 -2.11
CA VAL A 14 -3.63 4.12 -1.82
C VAL A 14 -3.68 5.30 -2.78
N LEU A 15 -3.87 5.05 -4.07
CA LEU A 15 -3.98 6.10 -5.09
C LEU A 15 -5.23 6.96 -4.89
N SER A 16 -6.37 6.36 -4.54
CA SER A 16 -7.59 7.10 -4.20
C SER A 16 -7.35 8.05 -3.03
N LYS A 17 -6.81 7.55 -1.92
CA LYS A 17 -6.50 8.39 -0.76
C LYS A 17 -5.48 9.47 -1.08
N ALA A 18 -4.40 9.11 -1.78
CA ALA A 18 -3.38 10.06 -2.17
C ALA A 18 -3.97 11.18 -3.05
N ARG A 19 -4.89 10.84 -3.96
CA ARG A 19 -5.61 11.81 -4.79
C ARG A 19 -6.58 12.68 -3.98
N GLU A 20 -7.34 12.12 -3.05
CA GLU A 20 -8.22 12.87 -2.15
C GLU A 20 -7.43 13.92 -1.34
N HIS A 21 -6.22 13.55 -0.95
CA HIS A 21 -5.28 14.44 -0.26
C HIS A 21 -4.42 15.29 -1.20
N HIS A 22 -4.60 15.28 -2.53
CA HIS A 22 -3.76 16.04 -3.46
C HIS A 22 -2.24 15.80 -3.26
N ALA A 23 -1.86 14.56 -2.98
CA ALA A 23 -0.46 14.17 -2.81
C ALA A 23 0.32 14.27 -4.13
N ALA A 24 1.52 14.83 -4.06
CA ALA A 24 2.51 14.77 -5.12
C ALA A 24 3.10 13.37 -5.24
N ARG A 25 3.41 12.73 -4.11
CA ARG A 25 3.99 11.38 -4.05
C ARG A 25 3.62 10.63 -2.78
N VAL A 26 3.69 9.30 -2.83
CA VAL A 26 3.53 8.41 -1.67
C VAL A 26 4.91 7.91 -1.25
N ASN A 27 5.33 8.20 -0.02
CA ASN A 27 6.64 7.77 0.49
C ASN A 27 6.56 6.38 1.13
N GLU A 28 5.51 6.13 1.92
CA GLU A 28 5.38 4.90 2.71
C GLU A 28 3.92 4.46 2.77
N VAL A 29 3.68 3.16 2.67
CA VAL A 29 2.36 2.54 2.79
C VAL A 29 2.44 1.49 3.89
N ARG A 30 1.67 1.70 4.97
CA ARG A 30 1.61 0.79 6.10
C ARG A 30 0.38 -0.10 5.99
N VAL A 31 0.63 -1.40 5.93
CA VAL A 31 -0.41 -2.42 5.83
C VAL A 31 -0.31 -3.32 7.05
N THR A 32 -1.42 -3.47 7.76
CA THR A 32 -1.50 -4.39 8.89
C THR A 32 -2.12 -5.70 8.40
N VAL A 33 -1.37 -6.78 8.59
CA VAL A 33 -1.73 -8.13 8.18
C VAL A 33 -2.13 -8.91 9.43
N GLY A 34 -3.40 -9.27 9.53
CA GLY A 34 -3.92 -10.07 10.63
C GLY A 34 -3.28 -11.46 10.68
N GLY A 35 -3.11 -12.03 11.87
CA GLY A 35 -2.38 -13.29 12.09
C GLY A 35 -2.90 -14.54 11.36
N LEU A 36 -4.07 -14.47 10.73
CA LEU A 36 -4.64 -15.53 9.89
C LEU A 36 -4.27 -15.42 8.41
N SER A 37 -3.69 -14.29 7.99
CA SER A 37 -3.28 -14.08 6.61
C SER A 37 -1.95 -14.78 6.33
N THR A 38 -1.94 -15.66 5.33
CA THR A 38 -0.75 -16.40 4.86
C THR A 38 0.02 -15.65 3.77
N PHE A 39 -0.22 -14.35 3.61
CA PHE A 39 0.46 -13.54 2.60
C PHE A 39 1.96 -13.50 2.88
N VAL A 40 2.75 -13.81 1.86
CA VAL A 40 4.21 -13.65 1.90
C VAL A 40 4.50 -12.21 1.51
N ASP A 41 5.01 -11.43 2.45
CA ASP A 41 5.35 -10.01 2.25
C ASP A 41 6.16 -9.78 0.96
N GLN A 42 7.09 -10.70 0.65
CA GLN A 42 7.94 -10.65 -0.54
C GLN A 42 7.18 -10.77 -1.87
N SER A 43 6.10 -11.56 -1.93
CA SER A 43 5.29 -11.68 -3.16
C SER A 43 4.53 -10.39 -3.43
N ILE A 44 3.99 -9.75 -2.40
CA ILE A 44 3.23 -8.50 -2.53
C ILE A 44 4.16 -7.37 -2.94
N GLU A 45 5.36 -7.25 -2.35
CA GLU A 45 6.34 -6.24 -2.77
C GLU A 45 6.73 -6.37 -4.25
N LEU A 46 6.86 -7.61 -4.75
CA LEU A 46 7.18 -7.86 -6.16
C LEU A 46 6.07 -7.32 -7.08
N TRP A 47 4.82 -7.68 -6.80
CA TRP A 47 3.68 -7.20 -7.58
C TRP A 47 3.48 -5.69 -7.42
N TRP A 48 3.69 -5.15 -6.22
CA TRP A 48 3.55 -3.73 -5.95
C TRP A 48 4.49 -2.91 -6.80
N ARG A 49 5.78 -3.28 -6.86
CA ARG A 49 6.74 -2.56 -7.70
C ARG A 49 6.35 -2.58 -9.18
N ALA A 50 5.79 -3.70 -9.66
CA ALA A 50 5.33 -3.81 -11.04
C ALA A 50 4.06 -3.01 -11.31
N LEU A 51 3.09 -3.02 -10.39
CA LEU A 51 1.80 -2.34 -10.54
C LEU A 51 1.88 -0.84 -10.25
N ALA A 52 2.66 -0.45 -9.24
CA ALA A 52 2.87 0.94 -8.86
C ALA A 52 3.80 1.68 -9.83
N ALA A 53 4.57 0.94 -10.66
CA ALA A 53 5.38 1.54 -11.72
C ALA A 53 4.49 2.37 -12.66
N GLY A 54 4.77 3.68 -12.72
CA GLY A 54 3.96 4.65 -13.48
C GLY A 54 2.91 5.41 -12.67
N THR A 55 2.91 5.26 -11.34
CA THR A 55 2.03 6.00 -10.42
C THR A 55 2.84 6.80 -9.39
N ILE A 56 2.16 7.68 -8.64
CA ILE A 56 2.76 8.43 -7.52
C ILE A 56 3.22 7.53 -6.36
N ALA A 57 2.89 6.24 -6.39
CA ALA A 57 3.32 5.23 -5.43
C ALA A 57 4.50 4.36 -5.93
N ALA A 58 5.07 4.65 -7.10
CA ALA A 58 6.18 3.86 -7.67
C ALA A 58 7.41 3.78 -6.74
N GLU A 59 7.70 4.87 -6.02
CA GLU A 59 8.82 4.96 -5.07
C GLU A 59 8.39 4.70 -3.61
N SER A 60 7.14 4.29 -3.40
CA SER A 60 6.61 4.06 -2.06
C SER A 60 7.19 2.79 -1.43
N LYS A 61 7.49 2.88 -0.14
CA LYS A 61 7.92 1.74 0.66
C LYS A 61 6.72 1.04 1.29
N LEU A 62 6.56 -0.25 1.04
CA LEU A 62 5.58 -1.07 1.75
C LEU A 62 6.15 -1.49 3.11
N VAL A 63 5.39 -1.23 4.17
CA VAL A 63 5.70 -1.68 5.53
C VAL A 63 4.56 -2.55 6.01
N PHE A 64 4.83 -3.85 6.12
CA PHE A 64 3.88 -4.82 6.66
C PHE A 64 4.06 -4.94 8.17
N ARG A 65 2.95 -4.86 8.90
CA ARG A 65 2.90 -5.09 10.34
C ARG A 65 2.03 -6.32 10.60
N GLN A 66 2.58 -7.32 11.27
CA GLN A 66 1.78 -8.44 11.76
C GLN A 66 1.05 -8.02 13.03
N ASP A 67 -0.28 -8.14 13.02
CA ASP A 67 -1.10 -7.96 14.21
C ASP A 67 -1.79 -9.28 14.53
N ALA A 68 -1.36 -9.92 15.62
CA ALA A 68 -1.95 -11.18 16.09
C ALA A 68 -3.33 -10.99 16.74
N GLY A 69 -3.75 -9.75 17.01
CA GLY A 69 -5.02 -9.39 17.62
C GLY A 69 -6.15 -9.18 16.61
N SER A 70 -5.82 -8.84 15.36
CA SER A 70 -6.76 -8.62 14.28
C SER A 70 -6.86 -9.83 13.36
N PRO A 71 -8.08 -10.34 13.07
CA PRO A 71 -8.26 -11.39 12.07
C PRO A 71 -8.11 -10.87 10.63
N ASP A 72 -8.31 -9.57 10.40
CA ASP A 72 -8.40 -8.96 9.08
C ASP A 72 -7.13 -8.22 8.65
N CYS A 73 -6.89 -8.19 7.34
CA CYS A 73 -5.85 -7.39 6.69
C CYS A 73 -6.43 -6.04 6.24
N TYR A 74 -5.80 -4.93 6.61
CA TYR A 74 -6.27 -3.59 6.23
C TYR A 74 -5.13 -2.57 6.10
N LEU A 75 -5.39 -1.51 5.35
CA LEU A 75 -4.49 -0.36 5.23
C LEU A 75 -4.50 0.43 6.54
N GLU A 76 -3.37 0.47 7.24
CA GLU A 76 -3.22 1.17 8.51
C GLU A 76 -3.08 2.68 8.28
N SER A 77 -2.11 3.08 7.46
CA SER A 77 -1.85 4.48 7.14
C SER A 77 -0.98 4.62 5.88
N ILE A 78 -0.99 5.80 5.27
CA ILE A 78 -0.12 6.16 4.16
C ILE A 78 0.61 7.45 4.50
N ASP A 79 1.91 7.49 4.19
CA ASP A 79 2.72 8.68 4.22
C ASP A 79 2.79 9.27 2.81
N ILE A 80 2.32 10.51 2.70
CA ILE A 80 2.18 11.21 1.43
C ILE A 80 2.82 12.58 1.53
N GLU A 81 3.55 12.96 0.49
CA GLU A 81 4.08 14.30 0.35
C GLU A 81 3.06 15.12 -0.44
N GLN A 82 2.58 16.20 0.16
CA GLN A 82 1.68 17.16 -0.49
C GLN A 82 2.49 18.03 -1.43
N GLU A 83 1.97 18.33 -2.62
CA GLU A 83 2.53 19.44 -3.39
C GLU A 83 2.13 20.73 -2.67
N THR A 84 3.07 21.37 -2.00
CA THR A 84 2.87 22.71 -1.45
C THR A 84 2.72 23.66 -2.65
N SER A 85 1.49 23.85 -3.11
CA SER A 85 1.19 24.84 -4.13
C SER A 85 1.26 26.22 -3.44
N GLU A 86 2.44 26.85 -3.50
CA GLU A 86 2.65 28.27 -3.20
C GLU A 86 1.98 29.17 -4.24
#